data_AF-A0A2V7XM55-F1
#
_entry.id   AF-A0A2V7XM55-F1
#
_cell.length_a   1.000
_cell.length_b   1.000
_cell.length_c   1.000
_cell.angle_alpha   90.00
_cell.angle_beta   90.00
_cell.angle_gamma   90.00
#
_symmetry.space_group_name_H-M   'P 1'
#
loop_
_entity.id
_entity.type
_entity.pdbx_description
1 polymer ?
#
loop_
_entity_poly.entity_id
_entity_poly.type
_entity_poly.pdbx_seq_one_letter_code
_entity_poly.pdbx_strand_id
1 'polypeptide(L)'
;PTFVADGHQTRDTVDWTETAEASLEREETAALIRRKIDELPGDYRTVLVMRDLEEMSNPEIADALGISTNLVKVRLHRARQALRTLLEREFGGTQ
;
A
#
# COMPACT_ATOMS: atom_id res chain seq x y z
N PRO A 1 29.71 -6.83 -32.61
CA PRO A 1 30.25 -6.25 -31.36
C PRO A 1 31.73 -5.88 -31.54
N THR A 2 32.06 -4.59 -31.43
CA THR A 2 33.43 -4.08 -31.58
C THR A 2 34.09 -4.06 -30.21
N PHE A 3 35.22 -4.76 -30.07
CA PHE A 3 35.97 -4.88 -28.82
C PHE A 3 37.08 -3.81 -28.76
N VAL A 4 37.29 -3.20 -27.59
CA VAL A 4 38.49 -2.38 -27.31
C VAL A 4 39.64 -3.29 -26.85
N ALA A 5 40.87 -2.90 -27.20
CA ALA A 5 42.07 -3.74 -27.11
C ALA A 5 42.54 -4.11 -25.69
N ASP A 6 41.91 -3.59 -24.62
CA ASP A 6 42.29 -3.82 -23.21
C ASP A 6 41.33 -4.76 -22.45
N GLY A 7 40.43 -5.44 -23.16
CA GLY A 7 39.55 -6.46 -22.57
C GLY A 7 38.47 -5.96 -21.61
N HIS A 8 38.41 -4.67 -21.31
CA HIS A 8 37.35 -4.09 -20.48
C HIS A 8 36.10 -3.78 -21.31
N GLN A 9 34.98 -4.41 -20.96
CA GLN A 9 33.67 -4.08 -21.53
C GLN A 9 33.20 -2.70 -21.06
N THR A 10 32.81 -1.87 -22.03
CA THR A 10 31.92 -0.74 -21.81
C THR A 10 30.51 -1.28 -21.57
N ARG A 11 30.11 -1.41 -20.31
CA ARG A 11 28.70 -1.51 -19.94
C ARG A 11 28.59 -1.13 -18.48
N ASP A 12 28.02 0.04 -18.22
CA ASP A 12 27.24 0.29 -17.01
C ASP A 12 26.30 -0.90 -16.84
N THR A 13 26.71 -1.87 -16.03
CA THR A 13 25.80 -2.87 -15.51
C THR A 13 24.92 -2.10 -14.54
N VAL A 14 23.79 -1.62 -15.05
CA VAL A 14 22.66 -1.20 -14.22
C VAL A 14 22.50 -2.27 -13.15
N ASP A 15 22.46 -1.84 -11.91
CA ASP A 15 22.35 -2.67 -10.73
C ASP A 15 20.99 -3.39 -10.78
N TRP A 16 20.89 -4.50 -11.52
CA TRP A 16 19.68 -5.35 -11.59
C TRP A 16 19.38 -6.02 -10.23
N THR A 17 20.21 -5.73 -9.23
CA THR A 17 20.18 -6.15 -7.85
C THR A 17 19.77 -5.04 -6.86
N GLU A 18 19.16 -3.94 -7.32
CA GLU A 18 17.97 -3.43 -6.62
C GLU A 18 16.83 -4.41 -6.94
N THR A 19 16.94 -5.58 -6.32
CA THR A 19 16.65 -6.90 -6.90
C THR A 19 15.21 -7.10 -7.36
N ALA A 20 15.05 -7.92 -8.40
CA ALA A 20 13.75 -8.51 -8.74
C ALA A 20 13.05 -9.12 -7.50
N GLU A 21 13.82 -9.72 -6.58
CA GLU A 21 13.34 -10.22 -5.29
C GLU A 21 12.74 -9.12 -4.41
N ALA A 22 13.44 -8.00 -4.20
CA ALA A 22 12.89 -6.88 -3.42
C ALA A 22 11.64 -6.28 -4.07
N SER A 23 11.54 -6.31 -5.40
CA SER A 23 10.34 -5.86 -6.12
C SER A 23 9.18 -6.84 -5.96
N LEU A 24 9.44 -8.15 -6.03
CA LEU A 24 8.44 -9.19 -5.75
C LEU A 24 7.92 -9.14 -4.32
N GLU A 25 8.80 -8.99 -3.32
CA GLU A 25 8.41 -8.85 -1.91
C GLU A 25 7.51 -7.63 -1.67
N ARG A 26 7.81 -6.50 -2.35
CA ARG A 26 6.96 -5.30 -2.32
C ARG A 26 5.60 -5.55 -2.95
N GLU A 27 5.54 -6.25 -4.09
CA GLU A 27 4.29 -6.60 -4.74
C GLU A 27 3.44 -7.54 -3.89
N GLU A 28 4.03 -8.55 -3.29
CA GLU A 28 3.36 -9.48 -2.38
C GLU A 28 2.81 -8.77 -1.14
N THR A 29 3.61 -7.90 -0.54
CA THR A 29 3.19 -7.07 0.60
C THR A 29 2.03 -6.15 0.22
N ALA A 30 2.12 -5.49 -0.95
CA ALA A 30 1.06 -4.61 -1.43
C ALA A 30 -0.23 -5.40 -1.75
N ALA A 31 -0.11 -6.59 -2.33
CA ALA A 31 -1.25 -7.46 -2.60
C ALA A 31 -1.92 -7.93 -1.30
N LEU A 32 -1.13 -8.28 -0.29
CA LEU A 32 -1.64 -8.62 1.04
C LEU A 32 -2.41 -7.45 1.66
N ILE A 33 -1.84 -6.24 1.65
CA ILE A 33 -2.51 -5.05 2.19
C ILE A 33 -3.84 -4.80 1.48
N ARG A 34 -3.88 -4.89 0.15
CA ARG A 34 -5.13 -4.75 -0.63
C ARG A 34 -6.17 -5.77 -0.20
N ARG A 35 -5.80 -7.06 -0.09
CA ARG A 35 -6.71 -8.11 0.40
C ARG A 35 -7.26 -7.79 1.78
N LYS A 36 -6.43 -7.29 2.71
CA LYS A 36 -6.90 -6.92 4.06
C LYS A 36 -7.80 -5.68 4.06
N ILE A 37 -7.57 -4.73 3.16
CA ILE A 37 -8.48 -3.59 2.96
C ILE A 37 -9.85 -4.08 2.45
N ASP A 38 -9.87 -5.08 1.57
CA ASP A 38 -11.12 -5.66 1.03
C ASP A 38 -11.94 -6.39 2.11
N GLU A 39 -11.29 -6.96 3.13
CA GLU A 39 -11.93 -7.59 4.29
C GLU A 39 -12.62 -6.58 5.24
N LEU A 40 -12.33 -5.28 5.12
CA LEU A 40 -12.96 -4.26 5.96
C LEU A 40 -14.46 -4.11 5.64
N PRO A 41 -15.30 -3.75 6.65
CA PRO A 41 -16.66 -3.29 6.40
C PRO A 41 -16.68 -2.19 5.34
N GLY A 42 -17.69 -2.22 4.45
CA GLY A 42 -17.77 -1.31 3.30
C GLY A 42 -17.58 0.16 3.67
N ASP A 43 -18.26 0.63 4.71
CA ASP A 43 -18.14 2.00 5.22
C ASP A 43 -16.72 2.39 5.65
N TYR A 44 -15.95 1.43 6.17
CA TYR A 44 -14.57 1.65 6.62
C TYR A 44 -13.61 1.65 5.46
N ARG A 45 -13.77 0.68 4.55
CA ARG A 45 -13.00 0.61 3.31
C ARG A 45 -13.15 1.88 2.49
N THR A 46 -14.39 2.34 2.30
CA THR A 46 -14.68 3.54 1.50
C THR A 46 -13.97 4.77 2.05
N VAL A 47 -14.12 5.08 3.34
CA VAL A 47 -13.45 6.28 3.89
C VAL A 47 -11.93 6.14 3.89
N LEU A 48 -11.40 4.93 4.09
CA LEU A 48 -9.96 4.67 4.09
C LEU A 48 -9.38 4.85 2.69
N VAL A 49 -10.02 4.31 1.66
CA VAL A 49 -9.57 4.47 0.27
C VAL A 49 -9.61 5.92 -0.16
N MET A 50 -10.72 6.62 0.08
CA MET A 50 -10.83 8.03 -0.28
C MET A 50 -9.77 8.88 0.43
N ARG A 51 -9.42 8.55 1.68
CA ARG A 51 -8.44 9.33 2.45
C ARG A 51 -6.99 8.99 2.13
N ASP A 52 -6.65 7.71 2.10
CA ASP A 52 -5.26 7.24 2.09
C ASP A 52 -4.78 6.89 0.66
N LEU A 53 -5.69 6.66 -0.29
CA LEU A 53 -5.36 6.37 -1.69
C LEU A 53 -5.74 7.52 -2.63
N GLU A 54 -6.89 8.14 -2.42
CA GLU A 54 -7.36 9.29 -3.25
C GLU A 54 -6.99 10.65 -2.63
N GLU A 55 -6.31 10.65 -1.48
CA GLU A 55 -5.81 11.83 -0.77
C GLU A 55 -6.87 12.90 -0.41
N MET A 56 -8.16 12.54 -0.44
CA MET A 56 -9.25 13.47 -0.15
C MET A 56 -9.23 13.94 1.31
N SER A 57 -9.62 15.19 1.54
CA SER A 57 -9.79 15.74 2.87
C SER A 57 -11.05 15.21 3.57
N ASN A 58 -11.06 15.21 4.92
CA ASN A 58 -12.24 14.75 5.67
C ASN A 58 -13.53 15.51 5.30
N PRO A 59 -13.52 16.84 5.04
CA PRO A 59 -14.69 17.56 4.52
C PRO A 59 -15.13 17.05 3.13
N GLU A 60 -14.23 16.87 2.18
CA GLU A 60 -14.58 16.36 0.84
C GLU A 60 -15.20 14.96 0.90
N ILE A 61 -14.66 14.09 1.75
CA ILE A 61 -15.22 12.75 1.99
C ILE A 61 -16.61 12.85 2.64
N ALA A 62 -16.79 13.77 3.58
CA ALA A 62 -18.08 13.99 4.24
C ALA A 62 -19.16 14.41 3.24
N ASP A 63 -18.82 15.37 2.37
CA ASP A 63 -19.72 15.86 1.32
C ASP A 63 -20.03 14.77 0.29
N ALA A 64 -19.01 14.04 -0.17
CA ALA A 64 -19.18 12.96 -1.15
C ALA A 64 -20.05 11.80 -0.64
N LEU A 65 -20.00 11.51 0.66
CA LEU A 65 -20.77 10.42 1.29
C LEU A 65 -22.08 10.87 1.95
N GLY A 66 -22.36 12.18 1.99
CA GLY A 66 -23.55 12.73 2.66
C GLY A 66 -23.57 12.48 4.17
N ILE A 67 -22.40 12.48 4.83
CA ILE A 67 -22.25 12.24 6.27
C ILE A 67 -21.54 13.40 6.97
N SER A 68 -21.50 13.42 8.30
CA SER A 68 -20.75 14.45 9.02
C SER A 68 -19.24 14.21 8.96
N THR A 69 -18.45 15.27 8.93
CA THR A 69 -16.98 15.21 9.06
C THR A 69 -16.54 14.50 10.34
N ASN A 70 -17.34 14.60 11.42
CA ASN A 70 -17.08 13.86 12.65
C ASN A 70 -17.22 12.34 12.44
N LEU A 71 -18.26 11.91 11.72
CA LEU A 71 -18.44 10.49 11.39
C LEU A 71 -17.31 9.97 10.48
N VAL A 72 -16.82 10.78 9.52
CA VAL A 72 -15.63 10.45 8.72
C VAL A 72 -14.42 10.17 9.62
N LYS A 73 -14.12 11.07 10.57
CA LYS A 73 -12.99 10.91 11.51
C LYS A 73 -13.12 9.63 12.34
N VAL A 74 -14.32 9.35 12.86
CA VAL A 74 -14.61 8.12 13.63
C VAL A 74 -14.41 6.88 12.75
N ARG A 75 -15.01 6.86 11.55
CA ARG A 75 -14.88 5.73 10.62
C ARG A 75 -13.43 5.51 10.21
N LEU A 76 -12.66 6.55 9.90
CA LEU A 76 -11.24 6.46 9.58
C LEU A 76 -10.41 5.87 10.71
N HIS A 77 -10.66 6.32 11.95
CA HIS A 77 -9.97 5.77 13.11
C HIS A 77 -10.29 4.27 13.26
N ARG A 78 -11.57 3.88 13.16
CA ARG A 78 -11.99 2.47 13.25
C ARG A 78 -11.47 1.63 12.09
N ALA A 79 -11.45 2.16 10.88
CA ALA A 79 -10.90 1.51 9.69
C ALA A 79 -9.42 1.18 9.87
N ARG A 80 -8.61 2.15 10.33
CA ARG A 80 -7.18 1.93 10.60
C ARG A 80 -6.93 0.92 11.72
N GLN A 81 -7.72 0.97 12.79
CA GLN A 81 -7.62 -0.02 13.88
C GLN A 81 -7.97 -1.42 13.39
N ALA A 82 -9.06 -1.56 12.63
CA ALA A 82 -9.46 -2.85 12.06
C ALA A 82 -8.40 -3.39 11.09
N LEU A 83 -7.88 -2.55 10.18
CA LEU A 83 -6.82 -2.94 9.25
C LEU A 83 -5.55 -3.37 10.01
N ARG A 84 -5.17 -2.63 11.05
CA ARG A 84 -4.04 -2.99 11.91
C ARG A 84 -4.23 -4.37 12.53
N THR A 85 -5.39 -4.65 13.11
CA THR A 85 -5.69 -5.96 13.69
C THR A 85 -5.66 -7.09 12.65
N LEU A 86 -6.11 -6.83 11.42
CA LEU A 86 -6.04 -7.82 10.33
C LEU A 86 -4.60 -8.11 9.92
N LEU A 87 -3.76 -7.06 9.79
CA LEU A 87 -2.35 -7.20 9.44
C LEU A 87 -1.55 -7.83 10.59
N GLU A 88 -1.82 -7.48 11.85
CA GLU A 88 -1.19 -8.08 13.03
C GLU A 88 -1.45 -9.59 13.12
N ARG A 89 -2.60 -10.09 12.66
CA ARG A 89 -2.86 -11.54 12.62
C ARG A 89 -2.04 -12.24 11.54
N GLU A 90 -1.81 -11.57 10.42
CA GLU A 90 -1.03 -12.12 9.32
C GLU A 90 0.47 -12.13 9.67
N PHE A 91 0.98 -11.01 10.19
CA PHE A 91 2.41 -10.86 10.50
C PHE A 91 2.78 -11.35 11.91
N GLY A 92 1.85 -11.31 12.86
CA GLY A 92 2.05 -11.74 14.25
C GLY A 92 1.65 -13.20 14.51
N GLY A 93 1.10 -13.90 13.52
CA GLY A 93 0.88 -15.36 13.55
C GLY A 93 2.15 -16.18 13.25
N THR A 94 3.25 -15.51 12.92
CA THR A 94 4.57 -16.13 12.71
C THR A 94 5.50 -15.68 13.83
N GLN A 95 5.33 -16.23 15.04
CA GLN A 95 6.35 -16.33 16.08
C GLN A 95 5.91 -17.30 17.18
#